data_AF-A0A945F589-F1
#
_entry.id   AF-A0A945F589-F1
#
_cell.length_a   1.000
_cell.length_b   1.000
_cell.length_c   1.000
_cell.angle_alpha   90.00
_cell.angle_beta   90.00
_cell.angle_gamma   90.00
#
_symmetry.space_group_name_H-M   'P 1'
#
loop_
_entity.id
_entity.type
_entity.pdbx_description
1 polymer ?
#
loop_
_entity_poly.entity_id
_entity_poly.type
_entity_poly.pdbx_seq_one_letter_code
_entity_poly.pdbx_strand_id
1 'polypeptide(L)'
;MYSQNQSWFYIRATSDSFAPKFDRFNDLLTYRGDNENLKKIFADYTISEFKKTYKNAKKSSLKRTFFVVVNDEQLLEDLLINASENFDFGEIIHETDKKIFEPNDYGLTSTIATNKGLAINLDYYDFVGAPQAWYYTTGSKDIIIGLSDGQVEITDNDFSGKTTVIKKSSKAKGHGSGVASIAAGQGNNAYGTTGICYDCSIYTTHYYDVKNLKQLLELSAMGVKVINCSWALTSYYQTAQNAIDEMFENGTILVAAAGNQDWSKSR
;
A
#
# COMPACT_ATOMS: atom_id res chain seq x y z
N MET A 1 -27.23 -5.24 -17.32
CA MET A 1 -26.23 -6.30 -17.60
C MET A 1 -26.00 -7.01 -16.28
N TYR A 2 -26.29 -8.31 -16.22
CA TYR A 2 -26.29 -9.09 -14.97
C TYR A 2 -24.90 -9.00 -14.30
N SER A 3 -24.81 -8.26 -13.20
CA SER A 3 -23.68 -8.34 -12.27
C SER A 3 -23.73 -9.74 -11.67
N GLN A 4 -22.92 -10.67 -12.16
CA GLN A 4 -22.72 -11.92 -11.46
C GLN A 4 -22.09 -11.55 -10.11
N ASN A 5 -22.82 -11.73 -9.01
CA ASN A 5 -22.30 -11.53 -7.67
C ASN A 5 -21.14 -12.50 -7.47
N GLN A 6 -19.91 -12.02 -7.59
CA GLN A 6 -18.73 -12.80 -7.30
C GLN A 6 -18.53 -12.83 -5.78
N SER A 7 -18.27 -14.02 -5.24
CA SER A 7 -17.91 -14.25 -3.85
C SER A 7 -16.39 -14.24 -3.69
N TRP A 8 -15.93 -13.57 -2.65
CA TRP A 8 -14.51 -13.37 -2.35
C TRP A 8 -14.23 -14.02 -1.00
N PHE A 9 -13.14 -14.78 -0.89
CA PHE A 9 -12.73 -15.36 0.38
C PHE A 9 -11.23 -15.60 0.47
N TYR A 10 -10.76 -15.72 1.70
CA TYR A 10 -9.45 -16.29 2.00
C TYR A 10 -9.60 -17.77 2.31
N ILE A 11 -8.68 -18.59 1.80
CA ILE A 11 -8.55 -20.01 2.13
C ILE A 11 -7.10 -20.30 2.50
N ARG A 12 -6.87 -21.04 3.58
CA ARG A 12 -5.54 -21.37 4.06
C ARG A 12 -5.27 -22.86 3.93
N ALA A 13 -4.17 -23.18 3.23
CA ALA A 13 -3.77 -24.55 3.01
C ALA A 13 -3.09 -25.16 4.24
N THR A 14 -3.22 -26.47 4.46
CA THR A 14 -2.60 -27.23 5.57
C THR A 14 -1.06 -27.24 5.53
N SER A 15 -0.46 -27.03 4.35
CA SER A 15 0.99 -27.09 4.15
C SER A 15 1.55 -25.85 3.45
N ASP A 16 2.74 -25.40 3.88
CA ASP A 16 3.54 -24.38 3.21
C ASP A 16 3.95 -24.79 1.77
N SER A 17 3.99 -26.09 1.48
CA SER A 17 4.30 -26.64 0.16
C SER A 17 3.10 -26.69 -0.79
N PHE A 18 1.88 -26.42 -0.30
CA PHE A 18 0.70 -26.43 -1.15
C PHE A 18 0.78 -25.32 -2.20
N ALA A 19 0.73 -25.72 -3.46
CA ALA A 19 0.82 -24.84 -4.62
C ALA A 19 -0.17 -25.34 -5.68
N PRO A 20 -1.43 -24.88 -5.65
CA PRO A 20 -2.41 -25.31 -6.63
C PRO A 20 -2.03 -24.72 -7.99
N LYS A 21 -2.29 -25.50 -9.04
CA LYS A 21 -1.95 -25.12 -10.42
C LYS A 21 -3.25 -24.90 -11.18
N PHE A 22 -3.32 -23.77 -11.86
CA PHE A 22 -4.44 -23.42 -12.74
C PHE A 22 -3.92 -23.05 -14.13
N ASP A 23 -4.72 -23.31 -15.15
CA ASP A 23 -4.62 -22.67 -16.47
C ASP A 23 -5.59 -21.49 -16.53
N ARG A 24 -5.21 -20.40 -17.18
CA ARG A 24 -6.05 -19.21 -17.34
C ARG A 24 -6.54 -19.08 -18.79
N PHE A 25 -7.85 -18.93 -18.96
CA PHE A 25 -8.48 -18.68 -20.26
C PHE A 25 -9.65 -17.72 -20.09
N ASN A 26 -9.67 -16.61 -20.84
CA ASN A 26 -10.69 -15.55 -20.75
C ASN A 26 -10.99 -15.13 -19.29
N ASP A 27 -9.94 -14.83 -18.53
CA ASP A 27 -10.00 -14.42 -17.11
C ASP A 27 -10.52 -15.47 -16.12
N LEU A 28 -10.80 -16.70 -16.58
CA LEU A 28 -11.21 -17.83 -15.75
C LEU A 28 -10.07 -18.80 -15.52
N LEU A 29 -10.07 -19.44 -14.36
CA LEU A 29 -9.10 -20.41 -13.90
C LEU A 29 -9.67 -21.83 -13.95
N THR A 30 -8.95 -22.74 -14.58
CA THR A 30 -9.26 -24.18 -14.58
C THR A 30 -8.17 -24.93 -13.82
N TYR A 31 -8.54 -25.71 -12.81
CA TYR A 31 -7.57 -26.46 -12.01
C TYR A 31 -6.93 -27.59 -12.84
N ARG A 32 -5.59 -27.64 -12.84
CA ARG A 32 -4.79 -28.64 -13.58
C ARG A 32 -3.86 -29.46 -12.69
N GLY A 33 -4.05 -29.40 -11.38
CA GLY A 33 -3.28 -30.21 -10.45
C GLY A 33 -3.72 -31.67 -10.47
N ASP A 34 -2.89 -32.52 -9.85
CA ASP A 34 -3.05 -33.98 -9.86
C ASP A 34 -4.04 -34.49 -8.81
N ASN A 35 -4.50 -33.63 -7.90
CA ASN A 35 -5.49 -34.01 -6.88
C ASN A 35 -6.89 -34.11 -7.50
N GLU A 36 -7.37 -35.35 -7.68
CA GLU A 36 -8.67 -35.66 -8.28
C GLU A 36 -9.87 -35.18 -7.45
N ASN A 37 -9.74 -35.08 -6.13
CA ASN A 37 -10.79 -34.53 -5.27
C ASN A 37 -10.96 -33.02 -5.53
N LEU A 38 -9.85 -32.28 -5.52
CA LEU A 38 -9.86 -30.86 -5.87
C LEU A 38 -10.32 -30.62 -7.31
N LYS A 39 -9.95 -31.49 -8.25
CA LYS A 39 -10.42 -31.39 -9.65
C LYS A 39 -11.94 -31.50 -9.74
N LYS A 40 -12.56 -32.40 -8.98
CA LYS A 40 -14.02 -32.54 -8.92
C LYS A 40 -14.67 -31.31 -8.30
N ILE A 41 -14.21 -30.90 -7.11
CA ILE A 41 -14.76 -29.73 -6.41
C ILE A 41 -14.67 -28.49 -7.30
N PHE A 42 -13.48 -28.17 -7.82
CA PHE A 42 -13.29 -26.96 -8.63
C PHE A 42 -14.03 -26.98 -9.99
N ALA A 43 -14.41 -28.15 -10.52
CA ALA A 43 -15.14 -28.23 -11.78
C ALA A 43 -16.59 -27.71 -11.67
N ASP A 44 -17.16 -27.69 -10.46
CA ASP A 44 -18.52 -27.20 -10.21
C ASP A 44 -18.59 -25.66 -10.08
N TYR A 45 -17.44 -24.97 -10.12
CA TYR A 45 -17.32 -23.54 -9.87
C TYR A 45 -16.60 -22.80 -10.99
N THR A 46 -17.00 -21.54 -11.19
CA THR A 46 -16.31 -20.58 -12.06
C THR A 46 -15.39 -19.71 -11.21
N ILE A 47 -14.10 -20.01 -11.25
CA ILE A 47 -13.06 -19.32 -10.48
C ILE A 47 -12.40 -18.30 -11.40
N SER A 48 -12.32 -17.03 -10.98
CA SER A 48 -11.62 -15.98 -11.73
C SER A 48 -10.25 -15.63 -11.14
N GLU A 49 -10.07 -15.87 -9.84
CA GLU A 49 -8.80 -15.64 -9.15
C GLU A 49 -8.55 -16.71 -8.09
N PHE A 50 -7.30 -17.16 -7.99
CA PHE A 50 -6.80 -18.06 -6.95
C PHE A 50 -5.30 -17.80 -6.78
N LYS A 51 -4.93 -16.95 -5.82
CA LYS A 51 -3.53 -16.52 -5.67
C LYS A 51 -3.10 -16.35 -4.23
N LYS A 52 -1.79 -16.39 -3.98
CA LYS A 52 -1.24 -16.12 -2.66
C LYS A 52 -1.46 -14.67 -2.26
N THR A 53 -1.81 -14.45 -1.00
CA THR A 53 -1.99 -13.13 -0.40
C THR A 53 -0.67 -12.42 -0.14
N TYR A 54 0.35 -13.15 0.35
CA TYR A 54 1.66 -12.57 0.67
C TYR A 54 2.81 -13.40 0.10
N LYS A 55 3.51 -12.89 -0.92
CA LYS A 55 4.60 -13.60 -1.59
C LYS A 55 5.84 -13.83 -0.71
N ASN A 56 6.15 -12.88 0.19
CA ASN A 56 7.38 -12.88 0.99
C ASN A 56 7.13 -12.98 2.51
N ALA A 57 5.94 -13.43 2.92
CA ALA A 57 5.63 -13.52 4.35
C ALA A 57 6.58 -14.49 5.08
N LYS A 58 7.02 -14.12 6.29
CA LYS A 58 7.80 -15.01 7.16
C LYS A 58 6.91 -15.99 7.94
N LYS A 59 5.72 -15.53 8.35
CA LYS A 59 4.75 -16.32 9.13
C LYS A 59 4.11 -17.39 8.24
N SER A 60 4.22 -18.66 8.62
CA SER A 60 3.68 -19.80 7.85
C SER A 60 2.20 -19.62 7.51
N SER A 61 1.38 -19.14 8.45
CA SER A 61 -0.04 -18.89 8.19
C SER A 61 -0.28 -17.98 6.98
N LEU A 62 0.54 -16.94 6.79
CA LEU A 62 0.41 -16.01 5.66
C LEU A 62 0.95 -16.60 4.35
N LYS A 63 2.03 -17.40 4.41
CA LYS A 63 2.64 -18.07 3.23
C LYS A 63 1.70 -19.03 2.50
N ARG A 64 0.77 -19.61 3.26
CA ARG A 64 -0.17 -20.65 2.82
C ARG A 64 -1.61 -20.15 2.72
N THR A 65 -1.84 -18.83 2.79
CA THR A 65 -3.18 -18.22 2.61
C THR A 65 -3.34 -17.69 1.19
N PHE A 66 -4.45 -18.05 0.57
CA PHE A 66 -4.82 -17.69 -0.79
C PHE A 66 -6.07 -16.83 -0.79
N PHE A 67 -6.12 -15.87 -1.70
CA PHE A 67 -7.30 -15.10 -2.05
C PHE A 67 -7.98 -15.76 -3.26
N VAL A 68 -9.29 -15.93 -3.18
CA VAL A 68 -10.11 -16.60 -4.19
C VAL A 68 -11.29 -15.72 -4.58
N VAL A 69 -11.55 -15.62 -5.89
CA VAL A 69 -12.75 -14.99 -6.45
C VAL A 69 -13.51 -16.03 -7.28
N VAL A 70 -14.75 -16.28 -6.91
CA VAL A 70 -15.60 -17.35 -7.47
C VAL A 70 -17.03 -16.86 -7.69
N ASN A 71 -17.80 -17.55 -8.53
CA ASN A 71 -19.22 -17.26 -8.76
C ASN A 71 -20.16 -17.66 -7.60
N ASP A 72 -19.73 -18.52 -6.69
CA ASP A 72 -20.57 -19.06 -5.60
C ASP A 72 -19.71 -19.29 -4.34
N GLU A 73 -20.15 -18.75 -3.20
CA GLU A 73 -19.45 -18.88 -1.92
C GLU A 73 -19.44 -20.30 -1.36
N GLN A 74 -20.33 -21.19 -1.84
CA GLN A 74 -20.38 -22.59 -1.45
C GLN A 74 -19.04 -23.32 -1.66
N LEU A 75 -18.21 -22.85 -2.60
CA LEU A 75 -16.86 -23.38 -2.81
C LEU A 75 -16.03 -23.35 -1.52
N LEU A 76 -16.15 -22.32 -0.68
CA LEU A 76 -15.39 -22.25 0.57
C LEU A 76 -15.76 -23.40 1.51
N GLU A 77 -17.06 -23.63 1.71
CA GLU A 77 -17.54 -24.72 2.56
C GLU A 77 -17.16 -26.08 1.98
N ASP A 78 -17.30 -26.27 0.66
CA ASP A 78 -16.92 -27.51 -0.01
C ASP A 78 -15.42 -27.81 0.13
N LEU A 79 -14.56 -26.80 0.02
CA LEU A 79 -13.12 -26.98 0.22
C LEU A 79 -12.79 -27.33 1.67
N LEU A 80 -13.46 -26.71 2.65
CA LEU A 80 -13.20 -26.95 4.07
C LEU A 80 -13.75 -28.29 4.57
N ILE A 81 -14.86 -28.77 4.01
CA ILE A 81 -15.48 -30.05 4.39
C ILE A 81 -14.89 -31.19 3.57
N ASN A 82 -14.93 -31.07 2.24
CA ASN A 82 -14.62 -32.16 1.33
C ASN A 82 -13.13 -32.22 0.95
N ALA A 83 -12.34 -31.17 1.21
CA ALA A 83 -10.89 -31.14 0.99
C ALA A 83 -10.11 -30.65 2.23
N SER A 84 -10.57 -31.03 3.43
CA SER A 84 -9.95 -30.67 4.72
C SER A 84 -8.50 -31.13 4.87
N GLU A 85 -8.05 -32.13 4.12
CA GLU A 85 -6.65 -32.52 4.02
C GLU A 85 -5.77 -31.45 3.38
N ASN A 86 -6.37 -30.59 2.54
CA ASN A 86 -5.70 -29.51 1.84
C ASN A 86 -5.89 -28.15 2.52
N PHE A 87 -7.00 -27.91 3.21
CA PHE A 87 -7.34 -26.60 3.78
C PHE A 87 -7.77 -26.67 5.24
N ASP A 88 -7.28 -25.74 6.07
CA ASP A 88 -7.51 -25.73 7.53
C ASP A 88 -8.23 -24.48 8.06
N PHE A 89 -8.52 -23.52 7.18
CA PHE A 89 -9.20 -22.27 7.55
C PHE A 89 -9.74 -21.58 6.30
N GLY A 90 -10.87 -20.93 6.44
CA GLY A 90 -11.45 -20.07 5.42
C GLY A 90 -12.23 -18.92 6.03
N GLU A 91 -12.29 -17.81 5.32
CA GLU A 91 -12.95 -16.57 5.76
C GLU A 91 -13.58 -15.88 4.56
N ILE A 92 -14.90 -15.71 4.58
CA ILE A 92 -15.65 -14.94 3.57
C ILE A 92 -15.28 -13.45 3.72
N ILE A 93 -15.06 -12.80 2.59
CA ILE A 93 -14.89 -11.34 2.52
C ILE A 93 -16.27 -10.73 2.25
N HIS A 94 -16.79 -10.00 3.22
CA HIS A 94 -18.11 -9.39 3.13
C HIS A 94 -18.14 -8.27 2.08
N GLU A 95 -19.31 -7.93 1.54
CA GLU A 95 -19.49 -6.84 0.57
C GLU A 95 -18.89 -5.49 1.03
N THR A 96 -18.88 -5.24 2.34
CA THR A 96 -18.24 -4.05 2.93
C THR A 96 -16.73 -4.04 2.73
N ASP A 97 -16.11 -5.22 2.69
CA ASP A 97 -14.67 -5.41 2.56
C ASP A 97 -14.25 -5.57 1.09
N LYS A 98 -15.20 -5.84 0.18
CA LYS A 98 -15.01 -5.78 -1.28
C LYS A 98 -14.89 -4.35 -1.82
N LYS A 99 -15.07 -3.34 -0.96
CA LYS A 99 -14.86 -1.92 -1.26
C LYS A 99 -13.37 -1.63 -1.35
N ILE A 100 -12.74 -2.14 -2.39
CA ILE A 100 -11.34 -1.90 -2.71
C ILE A 100 -11.22 -1.13 -4.02
N PHE A 101 -10.19 -0.31 -4.10
CA PHE A 101 -9.75 0.34 -5.31
C PHE A 101 -8.24 0.19 -5.41
N GLU A 102 -7.75 -0.18 -6.58
CA GLU A 102 -6.32 -0.26 -6.85
C GLU A 102 -6.01 0.60 -8.07
N PRO A 103 -5.08 1.56 -7.96
CA PRO A 103 -4.69 2.35 -9.11
C PRO A 103 -3.95 1.48 -10.12
N ASN A 104 -3.96 1.89 -11.39
CA ASN A 104 -3.42 1.08 -12.49
C ASN A 104 -1.88 0.87 -12.44
N ASP A 105 -1.19 1.47 -11.49
CA ASP A 105 0.24 1.45 -11.20
C ASP A 105 0.55 0.87 -9.80
N TYR A 106 -0.37 0.04 -9.26
CA TYR A 106 -0.25 -0.64 -7.97
C TYR A 106 0.65 -1.90 -7.97
N GLY A 107 1.64 -1.95 -8.86
CA GLY A 107 2.70 -2.95 -8.85
C GLY A 107 2.23 -4.41 -8.95
N LEU A 108 3.07 -5.32 -8.46
CA LEU A 108 2.83 -6.77 -8.50
C LEU A 108 1.79 -7.27 -7.49
N THR A 109 1.33 -6.40 -6.58
CA THR A 109 0.35 -6.72 -5.55
C THR A 109 -1.09 -6.54 -6.01
N SER A 110 -1.31 -5.87 -7.14
CA SER A 110 -2.66 -5.66 -7.68
C SER A 110 -3.48 -6.96 -7.77
N THR A 111 -4.71 -6.89 -7.26
CA THR A 111 -5.70 -7.95 -7.19
C THR A 111 -6.83 -7.86 -8.18
N ILE A 112 -7.19 -6.66 -8.63
CA ILE A 112 -8.36 -6.45 -9.48
C ILE A 112 -8.03 -5.99 -10.89
N ALA A 113 -6.78 -5.60 -11.17
CA ALA A 113 -6.38 -5.07 -12.46
C ALA A 113 -4.97 -5.53 -12.88
N THR A 114 -4.69 -5.39 -14.17
CA THR A 114 -3.31 -5.53 -14.66
C THR A 114 -2.54 -4.26 -14.38
N ASN A 115 -1.43 -4.38 -13.66
CA ASN A 115 -0.51 -3.29 -13.41
C ASN A 115 0.14 -2.79 -14.71
N LYS A 116 0.14 -1.47 -14.89
CA LYS A 116 0.73 -0.72 -16.02
C LYS A 116 1.94 0.12 -15.60
N GLY A 117 2.17 0.30 -14.29
CA GLY A 117 3.36 0.95 -13.75
C GLY A 117 4.54 -0.01 -13.59
N LEU A 118 5.45 0.31 -12.68
CA LEU A 118 6.61 -0.55 -12.38
C LEU A 118 6.19 -1.88 -11.75
N ALA A 119 6.83 -2.97 -12.18
CA ALA A 119 6.60 -4.31 -11.67
C ALA A 119 7.33 -4.54 -10.32
N ILE A 120 6.91 -3.82 -9.27
CA ILE A 120 7.49 -3.94 -7.92
C ILE A 120 6.47 -4.46 -6.90
N ASN A 121 6.96 -5.08 -5.82
CA ASN A 121 6.11 -5.58 -4.73
C ASN A 121 5.76 -4.45 -3.76
N LEU A 122 4.46 -4.17 -3.58
CA LEU A 122 3.94 -3.12 -2.69
C LEU A 122 3.13 -3.71 -1.53
N ASP A 123 3.51 -4.87 -1.00
CA ASP A 123 2.75 -5.60 0.04
C ASP A 123 2.60 -4.85 1.37
N TYR A 124 3.42 -3.82 1.58
CA TYR A 124 3.25 -2.88 2.68
C TYR A 124 1.99 -2.01 2.54
N TYR A 125 1.51 -1.75 1.32
CA TYR A 125 0.24 -1.08 1.09
C TYR A 125 -0.96 -1.99 1.39
N ASP A 126 -0.86 -3.28 1.08
CA ASP A 126 -1.86 -4.26 1.50
C ASP A 126 -1.92 -4.34 3.04
N PHE A 127 -0.76 -4.33 3.70
CA PHE A 127 -0.66 -4.37 5.16
C PHE A 127 -1.35 -3.19 5.86
N VAL A 128 -1.26 -1.97 5.29
CA VAL A 128 -1.94 -0.79 5.85
C VAL A 128 -3.36 -0.60 5.32
N GLY A 129 -3.86 -1.51 4.49
CA GLY A 129 -5.20 -1.45 3.92
C GLY A 129 -5.39 -0.31 2.92
N ALA A 130 -4.35 0.04 2.16
CA ALA A 130 -4.41 1.13 1.19
C ALA A 130 -5.50 0.92 0.12
N PRO A 131 -5.68 -0.29 -0.48
CA PRO A 131 -6.76 -0.51 -1.44
C PRO A 131 -8.17 -0.22 -0.89
N GLN A 132 -8.42 -0.59 0.37
CA GLN A 132 -9.68 -0.29 1.06
C GLN A 132 -9.83 1.21 1.28
N ALA A 133 -8.76 1.89 1.68
CA ALA A 133 -8.78 3.34 1.88
C ALA A 133 -9.02 4.10 0.57
N TRP A 134 -8.37 3.70 -0.52
CA TRP A 134 -8.49 4.32 -1.84
C TRP A 134 -9.89 4.19 -2.44
N TYR A 135 -10.65 3.18 -2.04
CA TYR A 135 -12.07 3.11 -2.42
C TYR A 135 -12.86 4.33 -1.91
N TYR A 136 -12.53 4.84 -0.73
CA TYR A 136 -13.21 6.00 -0.14
C TYR A 136 -12.59 7.32 -0.60
N THR A 137 -11.26 7.40 -0.63
CA THR A 137 -10.56 8.59 -1.10
C THR A 137 -9.11 8.27 -1.43
N THR A 138 -8.61 8.95 -2.45
CA THR A 138 -7.23 8.88 -2.92
C THR A 138 -6.48 10.18 -2.61
N GLY A 139 -7.15 11.05 -1.85
CA GLY A 139 -6.76 12.43 -1.64
C GLY A 139 -7.51 13.41 -2.52
N SER A 140 -7.06 14.66 -2.44
CA SER A 140 -7.38 15.70 -3.41
C SER A 140 -6.28 16.75 -3.36
N LYS A 141 -6.16 17.53 -4.43
CA LYS A 141 -5.19 18.63 -4.51
C LYS A 141 -5.29 19.66 -3.39
N ASP A 142 -6.43 19.73 -2.70
CA ASP A 142 -6.67 20.65 -1.59
C ASP A 142 -6.02 20.17 -0.29
N ILE A 143 -5.63 18.89 -0.22
CA ILE A 143 -4.84 18.34 0.87
C ILE A 143 -3.36 18.41 0.49
N ILE A 144 -2.60 19.19 1.27
CA ILE A 144 -1.17 19.40 1.06
C ILE A 144 -0.37 18.59 2.07
N ILE A 145 0.56 17.77 1.57
CA ILE A 145 1.57 17.08 2.36
C ILE A 145 2.87 17.89 2.31
N GLY A 146 3.36 18.28 3.48
CA GLY A 146 4.66 18.91 3.64
C GLY A 146 5.77 17.87 3.72
N LEU A 147 6.84 18.05 2.97
CA LEU A 147 8.04 17.19 3.01
C LEU A 147 9.25 18.02 3.41
N SER A 148 9.75 17.79 4.62
CA SER A 148 11.03 18.34 5.09
C SER A 148 12.12 17.30 4.87
N ASP A 149 12.72 17.30 3.69
CA ASP A 149 13.64 16.25 3.24
C ASP A 149 14.69 16.79 2.27
N GLY A 150 15.49 15.91 1.66
CA GLY A 150 16.27 16.21 0.46
C GLY A 150 15.39 16.61 -0.73
N GLN A 151 16.04 17.07 -1.80
CA GLN A 151 15.36 17.52 -3.01
C GLN A 151 14.45 16.43 -3.61
N VAL A 152 13.25 16.84 -4.03
CA VAL A 152 12.32 16.07 -4.87
C VAL A 152 12.52 16.45 -6.34
N GLU A 153 12.53 15.45 -7.23
CA GLU A 153 12.65 15.66 -8.68
C GLU A 153 11.30 16.06 -9.29
N ILE A 154 10.98 17.35 -9.28
CA ILE A 154 9.65 17.86 -9.65
C ILE A 154 9.28 17.68 -11.13
N THR A 155 10.25 17.33 -11.99
CA THR A 155 9.98 17.06 -13.41
C THR A 155 9.57 15.62 -13.68
N ASP A 156 9.66 14.74 -12.68
CA ASP A 156 9.19 13.36 -12.78
C ASP A 156 7.65 13.32 -12.95
N ASN A 157 7.13 12.35 -13.70
CA ASN A 157 5.71 12.23 -13.97
C ASN A 157 4.87 12.00 -12.70
N ASP A 158 5.45 11.43 -11.64
CA ASP A 158 4.77 11.23 -10.37
C ASP A 158 4.63 12.51 -9.54
N PHE A 159 5.39 13.57 -9.87
CA PHE A 159 5.47 14.81 -9.08
C PHE A 159 5.13 16.08 -9.86
N SER A 160 5.18 16.00 -11.19
CA SER A 160 4.93 17.12 -12.10
C SER A 160 3.51 17.66 -11.92
N GLY A 161 3.40 18.99 -11.83
CA GLY A 161 2.11 19.69 -11.67
C GLY A 161 1.48 19.61 -10.27
N LYS A 162 2.04 18.83 -9.34
CA LYS A 162 1.51 18.71 -7.97
C LYS A 162 2.49 19.07 -6.85
N THR A 163 3.76 19.30 -7.19
CA THR A 163 4.82 19.63 -6.22
C THR A 163 5.23 21.09 -6.27
N THR A 164 5.22 21.77 -5.13
CA THR A 164 5.71 23.14 -4.97
C THR A 164 6.93 23.16 -4.06
N VAL A 165 8.03 23.76 -4.53
CA VAL A 165 9.27 23.89 -3.75
C VAL A 165 9.24 25.21 -2.97
N ILE A 166 8.99 25.13 -1.67
CA ILE A 166 8.97 26.31 -0.77
C ILE A 166 10.38 26.77 -0.45
N LYS A 167 11.27 25.82 -0.10
CA LYS A 167 12.71 26.05 0.03
C LYS A 167 13.47 24.95 -0.70
N LYS A 168 14.59 25.35 -1.32
CA LYS A 168 15.52 24.40 -1.94
C LYS A 168 16.20 23.57 -0.85
N SER A 169 16.35 22.28 -1.12
CA SER A 169 17.08 21.33 -0.28
C SER A 169 18.21 20.68 -1.08
N SER A 170 19.19 20.08 -0.42
CA SER A 170 20.28 19.36 -1.09
C SER A 170 19.79 18.07 -1.75
N LYS A 171 20.46 17.65 -2.82
CA LYS A 171 20.32 16.29 -3.34
C LYS A 171 20.77 15.28 -2.29
N ALA A 172 19.87 14.38 -1.89
CA ALA A 172 20.12 13.34 -0.90
C ALA A 172 20.05 11.94 -1.54
N LYS A 173 20.74 11.74 -2.68
CA LYS A 173 20.75 10.48 -3.43
C LYS A 173 19.34 9.91 -3.72
N GLY A 174 18.37 10.78 -4.00
CA GLY A 174 16.98 10.38 -4.28
C GLY A 174 16.09 10.17 -3.05
N HIS A 175 16.59 10.38 -1.82
CA HIS A 175 15.82 10.18 -0.59
C HIS A 175 14.51 10.99 -0.56
N GLY A 176 14.58 12.29 -0.90
CA GLY A 176 13.40 13.16 -0.97
C GLY A 176 12.34 12.66 -1.96
N SER A 177 12.75 12.31 -3.18
CA SER A 177 11.84 11.71 -4.18
C SER A 177 11.27 10.36 -3.71
N GLY A 178 12.06 9.53 -3.04
CA GLY A 178 11.57 8.25 -2.48
C GLY A 178 10.48 8.47 -1.42
N VAL A 179 10.69 9.42 -0.50
CA VAL A 179 9.70 9.82 0.50
C VAL A 179 8.44 10.41 -0.18
N ALA A 180 8.63 11.28 -1.17
CA ALA A 180 7.52 11.87 -1.92
C ALA A 180 6.69 10.81 -2.67
N SER A 181 7.36 9.81 -3.27
CA SER A 181 6.70 8.70 -3.98
C SER A 181 5.77 7.92 -3.05
N ILE A 182 6.25 7.54 -1.85
CA ILE A 182 5.44 6.82 -0.86
C ILE A 182 4.27 7.68 -0.37
N ALA A 183 4.50 8.95 -0.09
CA ALA A 183 3.46 9.82 0.45
C ALA A 183 2.38 10.17 -0.59
N ALA A 184 2.78 10.56 -1.80
CA ALA A 184 1.90 11.15 -2.79
C ALA A 184 2.43 11.06 -4.24
N GLY A 185 3.21 10.02 -4.60
CA GLY A 185 3.47 9.71 -6.01
C GLY A 185 2.16 9.54 -6.77
N GLN A 186 2.03 10.14 -7.96
CA GLN A 186 0.78 10.12 -8.71
C GLN A 186 0.39 8.68 -9.08
N GLY A 187 -0.83 8.29 -8.72
CA GLY A 187 -1.43 7.01 -9.09
C GLY A 187 -2.35 7.17 -10.30
N ASN A 188 -2.71 6.04 -10.90
CA ASN A 188 -3.51 5.95 -12.13
C ASN A 188 -2.88 6.64 -13.36
N ASN A 189 -1.58 6.92 -13.37
CA ASN A 189 -0.91 7.54 -14.50
C ASN A 189 -0.19 6.52 -15.41
N ALA A 190 -0.27 5.21 -15.08
CA ALA A 190 0.41 4.13 -15.78
C ALA A 190 1.95 4.30 -15.85
N TYR A 191 2.51 4.97 -14.85
CA TYR A 191 3.93 5.25 -14.70
C TYR A 191 4.36 4.96 -13.26
N GLY A 192 5.66 4.76 -13.03
CA GLY A 192 6.21 4.74 -11.68
C GLY A 192 5.46 3.80 -10.73
N THR A 193 5.05 4.34 -9.58
CA THR A 193 4.28 3.66 -8.54
C THR A 193 3.36 4.65 -7.82
N THR A 194 2.29 4.17 -7.21
CA THR A 194 1.37 5.03 -6.44
C THR A 194 1.87 5.38 -5.02
N GLY A 195 1.53 6.59 -4.56
CA GLY A 195 1.60 7.00 -3.15
C GLY A 195 0.33 6.70 -2.35
N ILE A 196 0.38 6.84 -1.03
CA ILE A 196 -0.79 6.71 -0.14
C ILE A 196 -1.87 7.75 -0.48
N CYS A 197 -1.50 9.03 -0.58
CA CYS A 197 -2.41 10.10 -0.97
C CYS A 197 -2.05 10.60 -2.37
N TYR A 198 -2.22 9.73 -3.36
CA TYR A 198 -1.70 9.99 -4.69
C TYR A 198 -2.39 11.15 -5.44
N ASP A 199 -3.51 11.68 -4.95
CA ASP A 199 -4.13 12.91 -5.47
C ASP A 199 -3.85 14.15 -4.59
N CYS A 200 -3.12 14.02 -3.48
CA CYS A 200 -2.66 15.15 -2.65
C CYS A 200 -1.62 16.02 -3.35
N SER A 201 -1.55 17.32 -3.01
CA SER A 201 -0.41 18.18 -3.40
C SER A 201 0.77 18.06 -2.43
N ILE A 202 1.98 18.39 -2.90
CA ILE A 202 3.23 18.26 -2.14
C ILE A 202 3.90 19.61 -2.00
N TYR A 203 4.20 20.06 -0.77
CA TYR A 203 5.05 21.22 -0.51
C TYR A 203 6.39 20.76 0.07
N THR A 204 7.51 21.09 -0.57
CA THR A 204 8.84 20.63 -0.13
C THR A 204 9.64 21.74 0.52
N THR A 205 10.36 21.42 1.58
CA THR A 205 11.32 22.29 2.26
C THR A 205 12.57 21.50 2.69
N HIS A 206 13.61 22.20 3.15
CA HIS A 206 14.86 21.59 3.61
C HIS A 206 14.77 21.08 5.05
N TYR A 207 15.78 20.34 5.52
CA TYR A 207 15.81 19.72 6.86
C TYR A 207 16.87 20.33 7.84
N TYR A 208 17.42 21.51 7.53
CA TYR A 208 18.61 22.01 8.25
C TYR A 208 18.34 22.82 9.53
N ASP A 209 17.20 23.51 9.68
CA ASP A 209 16.92 24.36 10.85
C ASP A 209 16.24 23.56 11.97
N VAL A 210 16.99 22.61 12.51
CA VAL A 210 16.53 21.63 13.49
C VAL A 210 16.31 22.21 14.90
N LYS A 211 16.87 23.39 15.17
CA LYS A 211 16.75 24.05 16.48
C LYS A 211 15.47 24.89 16.60
N ASN A 212 15.04 25.50 15.51
CA ASN A 212 13.90 26.43 15.52
C ASN A 212 12.72 25.94 14.68
N LEU A 213 12.94 24.99 13.75
CA LEU A 213 11.92 24.45 12.86
C LEU A 213 11.17 25.52 12.05
N LYS A 214 11.81 26.66 11.75
CA LYS A 214 11.16 27.79 11.05
C LYS A 214 10.60 27.39 9.69
N GLN A 215 11.29 26.49 9.01
CA GLN A 215 10.88 25.94 7.73
C GLN A 215 9.64 25.06 7.84
N LEU A 216 9.38 24.43 8.99
CA LEU A 216 8.15 23.68 9.23
C LEU A 216 7.00 24.63 9.63
N LEU A 217 7.30 25.64 10.46
CA LEU A 217 6.34 26.70 10.79
C LEU A 217 5.85 27.43 9.53
N GLU A 218 6.74 27.71 8.57
CA GLU A 218 6.38 28.29 7.27
C GLU A 218 5.36 27.40 6.53
N LEU A 219 5.57 26.08 6.49
CA LEU A 219 4.60 25.15 5.91
C LEU A 219 3.27 25.13 6.67
N SER A 220 3.31 25.10 8.01
CA SER A 220 2.11 25.13 8.84
C SER A 220 1.30 26.41 8.62
N ALA A 221 1.96 27.57 8.57
CA ALA A 221 1.34 28.86 8.28
C ALA A 221 0.74 28.94 6.86
N MET A 222 1.27 28.17 5.91
CA MET A 222 0.68 27.99 4.57
C MET A 222 -0.52 27.04 4.54
N GLY A 223 -0.95 26.50 5.69
CA GLY A 223 -2.11 25.63 5.81
C GLY A 223 -1.82 24.14 5.57
N VAL A 224 -0.55 23.74 5.50
CA VAL A 224 -0.16 22.33 5.36
C VAL A 224 -0.64 21.53 6.57
N LYS A 225 -1.36 20.43 6.31
CA LYS A 225 -2.04 19.65 7.37
C LYS A 225 -1.17 18.56 7.97
N VAL A 226 -0.28 17.98 7.17
CA VAL A 226 0.63 16.93 7.62
C VAL A 226 2.02 17.25 7.07
N ILE A 227 3.03 17.23 7.93
CA ILE A 227 4.43 17.41 7.53
C ILE A 227 5.21 16.15 7.91
N ASN A 228 5.81 15.51 6.92
CA ASN A 228 6.73 14.40 7.11
C ASN A 228 8.17 14.90 7.33
N CYS A 229 8.82 14.35 8.34
CA CYS A 229 10.21 14.59 8.71
C CYS A 229 10.98 13.27 8.74
N SER A 230 11.64 12.90 7.65
CA SER A 230 12.47 11.67 7.57
C SER A 230 13.89 11.88 8.08
N TRP A 231 14.01 12.56 9.21
CA TRP A 231 15.27 12.85 9.90
C TRP A 231 15.00 12.85 11.41
N ALA A 232 16.05 12.66 12.20
CA ALA A 232 15.94 12.57 13.65
C ALA A 232 17.02 13.43 14.32
N LEU A 233 16.72 13.88 15.54
CA LEU A 233 17.64 14.57 16.42
C LEU A 233 17.86 13.74 17.68
N THR A 234 19.07 13.79 18.21
CA THR A 234 19.41 13.21 19.52
C THR A 234 19.42 14.25 20.64
N SER A 235 19.20 15.53 20.31
CA SER A 235 19.25 16.65 21.24
C SER A 235 17.89 17.31 21.38
N TYR A 236 17.53 17.67 22.60
CA TYR A 236 16.35 18.47 22.90
C TYR A 236 16.61 19.96 22.67
N TYR A 237 15.62 20.65 22.10
CA TYR A 237 15.60 22.11 21.99
C TYR A 237 14.23 22.62 22.40
N GLN A 238 14.15 23.45 23.45
CA GLN A 238 12.89 24.08 23.87
C GLN A 238 12.28 24.92 22.74
N THR A 239 13.11 25.57 21.94
CA THR A 239 12.66 26.36 20.77
C THR A 239 11.99 25.48 19.71
N ALA A 240 12.48 24.26 19.49
CA ALA A 240 11.86 23.31 18.58
C ALA A 240 10.54 22.79 19.17
N GLN A 241 10.51 22.49 20.48
CA GLN A 241 9.26 22.08 21.15
C GLN A 241 8.16 23.13 21.02
N ASN A 242 8.47 24.41 21.29
CA ASN A 242 7.51 25.49 21.14
C ASN A 242 6.99 25.61 19.70
N ALA A 243 7.85 25.41 18.70
CA ALA A 243 7.43 25.40 17.30
C ALA A 243 6.52 24.21 16.96
N ILE A 244 6.78 23.04 17.55
CA ILE A 244 5.90 21.85 17.42
C ILE A 244 4.53 22.14 18.02
N ASP A 245 4.50 22.74 19.21
CA ASP A 245 3.25 23.08 19.90
C ASP A 245 2.43 24.10 19.08
N GLU A 246 3.07 25.15 18.54
CA GLU A 246 2.42 26.14 17.66
C GLU A 246 1.86 25.50 16.38
N MET A 247 2.62 24.61 15.73
CA MET A 247 2.13 23.89 14.55
C MET A 247 0.93 23.00 14.87
N PHE A 248 0.95 22.35 16.04
CA PHE A 248 -0.18 21.53 16.49
C PHE A 248 -1.43 22.39 16.77
N GLU A 249 -1.26 23.55 17.40
CA GLU A 249 -2.34 24.53 17.62
C GLU A 249 -2.92 25.08 16.29
N ASN A 250 -2.09 25.20 15.26
CA ASN A 250 -2.53 25.54 13.89
C ASN A 250 -3.23 24.39 13.15
N GLY A 251 -3.31 23.20 13.76
CA GLY A 251 -3.90 22.01 13.17
C GLY A 251 -3.00 21.29 12.16
N THR A 252 -1.68 21.48 12.27
CA THR A 252 -0.66 20.76 11.50
C THR A 252 -0.11 19.60 12.33
N ILE A 253 -0.15 18.38 11.78
CA ILE A 253 0.43 17.20 12.40
C ILE A 253 1.85 16.96 11.85
N LEU A 254 2.80 16.71 12.74
CA LEU A 254 4.14 16.29 12.36
C LEU A 254 4.25 14.76 12.44
N VAL A 255 4.76 14.15 11.37
CA VAL A 255 5.08 12.72 11.31
C VAL A 255 6.59 12.60 11.17
N ALA A 256 7.28 12.11 12.20
CA ALA A 256 8.73 12.05 12.25
C ALA A 256 9.23 10.60 12.30
N ALA A 257 10.36 10.34 11.65
CA ALA A 257 11.05 9.06 11.74
C ALA A 257 11.66 8.86 13.14
N ALA A 258 11.61 7.64 13.66
CA ALA A 258 12.20 7.29 14.97
C ALA A 258 13.75 7.34 14.99
N GLY A 259 14.38 7.42 13.83
CA GLY A 259 15.84 7.38 13.67
C GLY A 259 16.36 5.97 13.39
N ASN A 260 17.51 5.90 12.70
CA ASN A 260 18.16 4.65 12.33
C ASN A 260 19.47 4.53 13.10
N GLN A 261 19.71 3.37 13.73
CA GLN A 261 20.95 3.03 14.40
C GLN A 261 21.48 1.71 13.85
N ASP A 262 22.79 1.63 13.63
CA ASP A 262 23.42 0.37 13.21
C ASP A 262 23.11 -0.73 14.22
N TRP A 263 22.76 -1.92 13.71
CA TRP A 263 22.47 -3.09 14.55
C TRP A 263 23.59 -3.43 15.53
N SER A 264 24.86 -3.21 15.13
CA SER A 264 26.02 -3.44 15.99
C SER A 264 26.11 -2.48 17.18
N LYS A 265 25.41 -1.34 17.12
CA LYS A 265 25.39 -0.31 18.15
C LYS A 265 24.12 -0.33 18.99
N SER A 266 23.11 -1.14 18.63
CA SER A 266 21.82 -1.21 19.33
C SER A 266 21.73 -2.38 20.32
N ARG A 267 22.86 -3.02 20.65
CA ARG A 267 22.97 -4.09 21.66
C ARG A 267 23.57 -3.57 22.95
#